data_AF-A0A7C3SCA2-F1
#
_entry.id   AF-A0A7C3SCA2-F1
#
_cell.length_a   1.000
_cell.length_b   1.000
_cell.length_c   1.000
_cell.angle_alpha   90.00
_cell.angle_beta   90.00
_cell.angle_gamma   90.00
#
_symmetry.space_group_name_H-M   'P 1'
#
loop_
_entity.id
_entity.type
_entity.pdbx_description
1 polymer ?
#
loop_
_entity_poly.entity_id
_entity_poly.type
_entity_poly.pdbx_seq_one_letter_code
_entity_poly.pdbx_strand_id
1 'polypeptide(L)'
;MNETKAQEQFEREKRAYFAMRDQLLQTHFGKWVAIVDGKVVAVGDQMNKVAAEAFQKTGKAVMYVACVGKEDMVLKVRRVSVGYYDPTFSPPMPMLTVSVSDPYWRQQVEVAGIIDTGADLSLLRLSEAGILGLTNYPAGQISVSGIGAQPQMRQLFCAFFQLAGQSIFTLVDIRDDIDENILGRDVLNWFRLTLSAQENLVRVEGV
;
A
#
# COMPACT_ATOMS: atom_id res chain seq x y z
N MET A 1 31.53 -6.78 5.71
CA MET A 1 31.87 -6.00 4.50
C MET A 1 31.81 -4.53 4.90
N ASN A 2 32.84 -3.73 4.66
CA ASN A 2 32.81 -2.31 5.02
C ASN A 2 31.88 -1.58 4.03
N GLU A 3 30.78 -0.98 4.51
CA GLU A 3 29.73 -0.38 3.67
C GLU A 3 30.30 0.62 2.66
N THR A 4 31.32 1.38 3.04
CA THR A 4 32.01 2.33 2.16
C THR A 4 32.70 1.63 0.98
N LYS A 5 33.35 0.48 1.22
CA LYS A 5 34.03 -0.29 0.15
C LYS A 5 33.03 -0.92 -0.82
N ALA A 6 31.88 -1.38 -0.32
CA ALA A 6 30.83 -1.94 -1.15
C ALA A 6 30.21 -0.86 -2.05
N GLN A 7 29.95 0.33 -1.50
CA GLN A 7 29.43 1.46 -2.27
C GLN A 7 30.42 1.94 -3.33
N GLU A 8 31.71 2.07 -2.99
CA GLU A 8 32.74 2.43 -3.97
C GLU A 8 32.84 1.41 -5.11
N GLN A 9 32.70 0.11 -4.81
CA GLN A 9 32.68 -0.92 -5.82
C GLN A 9 31.44 -0.81 -6.71
N PHE A 10 30.26 -0.62 -6.12
CA PHE A 10 29.02 -0.41 -6.88
C PHE A 10 29.13 0.77 -7.86
N GLU A 11 29.67 1.90 -7.43
CA GLU A 11 29.88 3.07 -8.29
C GLU A 11 30.93 2.84 -9.38
N ARG A 12 31.90 1.94 -9.18
CA ARG A 12 32.81 1.50 -10.25
C ARG A 12 32.06 0.69 -11.31
N GLU A 13 31.24 -0.28 -10.90
CA GLU A 13 30.46 -1.10 -11.83
C GLU A 13 29.44 -0.28 -12.62
N LYS A 14 28.77 0.67 -11.95
CA LYS A 14 27.87 1.63 -12.59
C LYS A 14 28.58 2.49 -13.64
N ARG A 15 29.77 3.02 -13.32
CA ARG A 15 30.57 3.78 -14.30
C ARG A 15 30.98 2.94 -15.50
N ALA A 16 31.37 1.68 -15.27
CA ALA A 16 31.70 0.77 -16.36
C ALA A 16 30.50 0.51 -17.27
N TYR A 17 29.30 0.30 -16.72
CA TYR A 17 28.07 0.23 -17.50
C TYR A 17 27.88 1.43 -18.42
N PHE A 18 27.95 2.65 -17.86
CA PHE A 18 27.73 3.87 -18.64
C PHE A 18 28.80 4.09 -19.70
N ALA A 19 30.05 3.67 -19.46
CA ALA A 19 31.12 3.72 -20.45
C ALA A 19 30.89 2.78 -21.65
N MET A 20 30.16 1.67 -21.46
CA MET A 20 29.82 0.72 -22.54
C MET A 20 28.36 0.85 -23.03
N ARG A 21 27.61 1.83 -22.52
CA ARG A 21 26.15 1.92 -22.72
C ARG A 21 25.76 2.01 -24.20
N ASP A 22 26.47 2.78 -25.01
CA ASP A 22 26.12 2.96 -26.43
C ASP A 22 26.22 1.66 -27.22
N GLN A 23 27.22 0.82 -26.90
CA GLN A 23 27.34 -0.52 -27.48
C GLN A 23 26.23 -1.45 -26.98
N LEU A 24 25.89 -1.37 -25.68
CA LEU A 24 24.82 -2.18 -25.11
C LEU A 24 23.45 -1.79 -25.68
N LEU A 25 23.19 -0.52 -25.96
CA LEU A 25 21.96 -0.08 -26.62
C LEU A 25 21.79 -0.73 -27.99
N GLN A 26 22.88 -0.97 -28.73
CA GLN A 26 22.81 -1.61 -30.05
C GLN A 26 22.61 -3.12 -29.97
N THR A 27 23.08 -3.77 -28.89
CA THR A 27 23.20 -5.24 -28.81
C THR A 27 22.23 -5.89 -27.82
N HIS A 28 21.76 -5.15 -26.82
CA HIS A 28 21.04 -5.67 -25.66
C HIS A 28 19.87 -4.78 -25.22
N PHE A 29 19.36 -3.90 -26.08
CA PHE A 29 18.22 -3.03 -25.74
C PHE A 29 17.05 -3.82 -25.14
N GLY A 30 16.55 -3.36 -23.99
CA GLY A 30 15.43 -3.99 -23.27
C GLY A 30 15.80 -5.26 -22.49
N LYS A 31 17.05 -5.73 -22.55
CA LYS A 31 17.56 -6.82 -21.70
C LYS A 31 18.13 -6.27 -20.41
N TRP A 32 18.11 -7.10 -19.38
CA TRP A 32 18.85 -6.88 -18.15
C TRP A 32 20.29 -7.34 -18.32
N VAL A 33 21.23 -6.56 -17.81
CA VAL A 33 22.65 -6.91 -17.77
C VAL A 33 23.20 -6.74 -16.35
N ALA A 34 24.15 -7.58 -15.96
CA ALA A 34 24.92 -7.43 -14.72
C ALA A 34 26.38 -7.10 -15.04
N ILE A 35 26.88 -6.02 -14.45
CA ILE A 35 28.28 -5.62 -14.51
C ILE A 35 29.00 -6.00 -13.22
N VAL A 36 30.10 -6.73 -13.36
CA VAL A 36 31.03 -7.10 -12.28
C VAL A 36 32.45 -6.98 -12.82
N ASP A 37 33.35 -6.37 -12.04
CA ASP A 37 34.73 -6.05 -12.45
C ASP A 37 34.82 -5.31 -13.80
N GLY A 38 33.85 -4.42 -14.04
CA GLY A 38 33.77 -3.61 -15.24
C GLY A 38 33.39 -4.36 -16.51
N LYS A 39 32.83 -5.58 -16.40
CA LYS A 39 32.44 -6.41 -17.55
C LYS A 39 30.99 -6.89 -17.42
N VAL A 40 30.32 -7.07 -18.56
CA VAL A 40 29.05 -7.79 -18.61
C VAL A 40 29.29 -9.26 -18.27
N VAL A 41 28.70 -9.73 -17.18
CA VAL A 41 28.85 -11.13 -16.70
C VAL A 41 27.62 -11.98 -16.99
N ALA A 42 26.43 -11.36 -17.01
CA ALA A 42 25.16 -12.01 -17.30
C ALA A 42 24.23 -11.07 -18.06
N VAL A 43 23.38 -11.66 -18.90
CA VAL A 43 22.38 -10.96 -19.72
C VAL A 43 21.11 -11.80 -19.74
N GLY A 44 19.94 -11.18 -19.61
CA GLY A 44 18.68 -11.91 -19.66
C GLY A 44 17.45 -11.03 -19.60
N ASP A 45 16.28 -11.66 -19.50
CA ASP A 45 14.98 -10.98 -19.51
C ASP A 45 14.45 -10.61 -18.12
N GLN A 46 15.13 -11.05 -17.04
CA GLN A 46 14.67 -10.86 -15.67
C GLN A 46 15.81 -10.41 -14.76
N MET A 47 15.64 -9.27 -14.10
CA MET A 47 16.63 -8.64 -13.20
C MET A 47 17.22 -9.62 -12.18
N ASN A 48 16.35 -10.35 -11.48
CA ASN A 48 16.74 -11.27 -10.40
C ASN A 48 17.53 -12.48 -10.93
N LYS A 49 17.16 -13.04 -12.08
CA LYS A 49 17.91 -14.15 -12.70
C LYS A 49 19.28 -13.71 -13.17
N VAL A 50 19.38 -12.52 -13.76
CA VAL A 50 20.66 -11.94 -14.20
C VAL A 50 21.58 -11.68 -13.01
N ALA A 51 21.06 -11.13 -11.91
CA ALA A 51 21.83 -10.95 -10.68
C ALA A 51 22.28 -12.29 -10.07
N ALA A 52 21.38 -13.28 -10.02
CA ALA A 52 21.69 -14.62 -9.50
C ALA A 52 22.77 -15.31 -10.35
N GLU A 53 22.67 -15.24 -11.68
CA GLU A 53 23.66 -15.80 -12.60
C GLU A 53 25.03 -15.12 -12.45
N ALA A 54 25.05 -13.78 -12.34
CA ALA A 54 26.28 -13.04 -12.11
C ALA A 54 26.95 -13.43 -10.78
N PHE A 55 26.17 -13.58 -9.72
CA PHE A 55 26.66 -14.08 -8.43
C PHE A 55 27.22 -15.50 -8.55
N GLN A 56 26.50 -16.42 -9.20
CA GLN A 56 26.96 -17.80 -9.42
C GLN A 56 28.26 -17.88 -10.22
N LYS A 57 28.42 -17.04 -11.25
CA LYS A 57 29.62 -16.99 -12.10
C LYS A 57 30.85 -16.39 -11.42
N THR A 58 30.66 -15.45 -10.50
CA THR A 58 31.76 -14.62 -9.97
C THR A 58 32.01 -14.78 -8.48
N GLY A 59 31.03 -15.28 -7.73
CA GLY A 59 31.02 -15.27 -6.26
C GLY A 59 30.91 -13.87 -5.65
N LYS A 60 30.67 -12.82 -6.44
CA LYS A 60 30.68 -11.42 -5.99
C LYS A 60 29.27 -10.91 -5.72
N ALA A 61 29.04 -10.41 -4.52
CA ALA A 61 27.76 -9.85 -4.09
C ALA A 61 27.53 -8.40 -4.53
N VAL A 62 28.59 -7.68 -4.93
CA VAL A 62 28.49 -6.30 -5.44
C VAL A 62 28.54 -6.31 -6.97
N MET A 63 27.50 -5.76 -7.58
CA MET A 63 27.30 -5.72 -9.03
C MET A 63 26.40 -4.53 -9.39
N TYR A 64 26.49 -4.04 -10.63
CA TYR A 64 25.50 -3.10 -11.16
C TYR A 64 24.57 -3.83 -12.14
N VAL A 65 23.27 -3.84 -11.85
CA VAL A 65 22.26 -4.50 -12.67
C VAL A 65 21.29 -3.47 -13.22
N ALA A 66 21.14 -3.41 -14.54
CA ALA A 66 20.27 -2.43 -15.20
C ALA A 66 19.57 -3.03 -16.42
N CYS A 67 18.40 -2.48 -16.75
CA CYS A 67 17.69 -2.76 -17.99
C CYS A 67 18.15 -1.76 -19.06
N VAL A 68 18.81 -2.27 -20.10
CA VAL A 68 19.47 -1.42 -21.10
C VAL A 68 18.45 -0.58 -21.86
N GLY A 69 18.66 0.74 -21.84
CA GLY A 69 17.74 1.72 -22.44
C GLY A 69 16.48 2.01 -21.62
N LYS A 70 16.39 1.48 -20.40
CA LYS A 70 15.32 1.73 -19.43
C LYS A 70 15.89 1.97 -18.02
N GLU A 71 17.02 2.68 -17.95
CA GLU A 71 17.73 2.92 -16.68
C GLU A 71 16.90 3.73 -15.68
N ASP A 72 16.02 4.60 -16.19
CA ASP A 72 15.11 5.43 -15.38
C ASP A 72 13.78 4.73 -15.06
N MET A 73 13.68 3.42 -15.29
CA MET A 73 12.47 2.66 -15.00
C MET A 73 12.16 2.64 -13.49
N VAL A 74 10.97 3.10 -13.14
CA VAL A 74 10.46 3.03 -11.76
C VAL A 74 9.79 1.67 -11.54
N LEU A 75 10.39 0.84 -10.68
CA LEU A 75 9.75 -0.39 -10.21
C LEU A 75 8.62 -0.02 -9.24
N LYS A 76 7.39 -0.46 -9.55
CA LYS A 76 6.22 -0.24 -8.67
C LYS A 76 6.07 -1.41 -7.71
N VAL A 77 6.21 -1.15 -6.41
CA VAL A 77 5.79 -2.07 -5.36
C VAL A 77 4.33 -1.78 -5.03
N ARG A 78 3.43 -2.71 -5.34
CA ARG A 78 2.02 -2.56 -4.98
C ARG A 78 1.87 -2.73 -3.47
N ARG A 79 1.26 -1.74 -2.82
CA ARG A 79 0.86 -1.85 -1.42
C ARG A 79 -0.53 -2.47 -1.38
N VAL A 80 -0.66 -3.51 -0.58
CA VAL A 80 -1.87 -4.32 -0.45
C VAL A 80 -2.20 -4.46 1.03
N SER A 81 -3.43 -4.19 1.39
CA SER A 81 -3.99 -4.54 2.70
C SER A 81 -4.88 -5.77 2.54
N VAL A 82 -4.79 -6.69 3.49
CA VAL A 82 -5.53 -7.96 3.48
C VAL A 82 -6.45 -7.96 4.70
N GLY A 83 -7.72 -8.27 4.47
CA GLY A 83 -8.71 -8.46 5.51
C GLY A 83 -9.06 -9.94 5.68
N TYR A 84 -10.24 -10.21 6.22
CA TYR A 84 -10.76 -11.57 6.39
C TYR A 84 -12.29 -11.57 6.37
N TYR A 85 -12.91 -12.72 6.13
CA TYR A 85 -14.33 -12.88 6.41
C TYR A 85 -14.53 -13.34 7.86
N ASP A 86 -15.25 -12.56 8.66
CA ASP A 86 -15.53 -12.89 10.05
C ASP A 86 -16.69 -13.90 10.14
N PRO A 87 -16.45 -15.14 10.59
CA PRO A 87 -17.45 -16.18 10.63
C PRO A 87 -18.45 -16.06 11.79
N THR A 88 -18.28 -15.09 12.69
CA THR A 88 -19.26 -14.82 13.75
C THR A 88 -20.54 -14.18 13.20
N PHE A 89 -20.46 -13.57 12.01
CA PHE A 89 -21.61 -13.15 11.21
C PHE A 89 -22.14 -14.33 10.37
N SER A 90 -23.45 -14.33 10.10
CA SER A 90 -24.09 -15.32 9.24
C SER A 90 -24.95 -14.63 8.16
N PRO A 91 -24.53 -14.62 6.88
CA PRO A 91 -23.25 -15.12 6.37
C PRO A 91 -22.04 -14.30 6.87
N PRO A 92 -20.81 -14.84 6.76
CA PRO A 92 -19.61 -14.12 7.18
C PRO A 92 -19.47 -12.75 6.51
N MET A 93 -19.05 -11.74 7.28
CA MET A 93 -18.89 -10.36 6.79
C MET A 93 -17.42 -10.07 6.42
N PRO A 94 -17.15 -9.33 5.34
CA PRO A 94 -15.79 -8.92 4.99
C PRO A 94 -15.31 -7.83 5.96
N MET A 95 -14.26 -8.13 6.72
CA MET A 95 -13.64 -7.23 7.69
C MET A 95 -12.28 -6.75 7.20
N LEU A 96 -11.92 -5.53 7.59
CA LEU A 96 -10.60 -4.96 7.38
C LEU A 96 -10.16 -4.15 8.58
N THR A 97 -8.89 -4.31 8.95
CA THR A 97 -8.25 -3.43 9.93
C THR A 97 -7.58 -2.27 9.20
N VAL A 98 -7.93 -1.06 9.61
CA VAL A 98 -7.40 0.19 9.08
C VAL A 98 -6.84 1.02 10.23
N SER A 99 -5.72 1.69 9.97
CA SER A 99 -5.19 2.65 10.93
C SER A 99 -5.93 3.97 10.80
N VAL A 100 -6.43 4.49 11.92
CA VAL A 100 -7.15 5.77 12.00
C VAL A 100 -6.38 6.72 12.92
N SER A 101 -6.27 7.98 12.52
CA SER A 101 -5.65 9.03 13.33
C SER A 101 -6.52 10.27 13.44
N ASP A 102 -6.20 11.12 14.41
CA ASP A 102 -6.71 12.49 14.42
C ASP A 102 -6.12 13.34 13.27
N PRO A 103 -6.72 14.50 12.93
CA PRO A 103 -6.29 15.35 11.82
C PRO A 103 -4.85 15.89 11.92
N TYR A 104 -4.26 15.86 13.11
CA TYR A 104 -2.91 16.34 13.38
C TYR A 104 -1.91 15.20 13.62
N TRP A 105 -2.31 13.94 13.38
CA TRP A 105 -1.44 12.75 13.52
C TRP A 105 -0.79 12.60 14.90
N ARG A 106 -1.46 13.07 15.96
CA ARG A 106 -0.95 12.99 17.34
C ARG A 106 -1.19 11.62 17.94
N GLN A 107 -2.30 10.99 17.59
CA GLN A 107 -2.69 9.66 18.00
C GLN A 107 -3.14 8.84 16.81
N GLN A 108 -2.93 7.53 16.90
CA GLN A 108 -3.26 6.57 15.87
C GLN A 108 -3.70 5.25 16.53
N VAL A 109 -4.78 4.65 16.05
CA VAL A 109 -5.29 3.36 16.52
C VAL A 109 -5.67 2.48 15.34
N GLU A 110 -5.51 1.17 15.50
CA GLU A 110 -6.01 0.20 14.53
C GLU A 110 -7.50 -0.07 14.79
N VAL A 111 -8.32 0.13 13.76
CA VAL A 111 -9.78 -0.02 13.81
C VAL A 111 -10.18 -1.15 12.87
N ALA A 112 -10.83 -2.19 13.41
CA ALA A 112 -11.48 -3.20 12.59
C ALA A 112 -12.88 -2.70 12.19
N GLY A 113 -13.19 -2.74 10.90
CA GLY A 113 -14.50 -2.36 10.38
C GLY A 113 -14.99 -3.29 9.28
N ILE A 114 -16.31 -3.37 9.14
CA ILE A 114 -16.97 -4.05 8.03
C ILE A 114 -16.71 -3.24 6.75
N ILE A 115 -16.27 -3.91 5.68
CA ILE A 115 -16.25 -3.30 4.35
C ILE A 115 -17.68 -3.23 3.84
N ASP A 116 -18.27 -2.03 3.85
CA ASP A 116 -19.65 -1.81 3.42
C ASP A 116 -19.70 -0.91 2.20
N THR A 117 -19.76 -1.52 1.03
CA THR A 117 -19.94 -0.80 -0.23
C THR A 117 -21.34 -0.17 -0.34
N GLY A 118 -22.27 -0.46 0.57
CA GLY A 118 -23.60 0.14 0.67
C GLY A 118 -23.61 1.47 1.45
N ALA A 119 -22.65 1.69 2.35
CA ALA A 119 -22.54 2.90 3.15
C ALA A 119 -21.86 4.07 2.39
N ASP A 120 -22.46 5.26 2.43
CA ASP A 120 -21.89 6.47 1.83
C ASP A 120 -20.66 7.01 2.59
N LEU A 121 -20.67 6.87 3.92
CA LEU A 121 -19.65 7.38 4.83
C LEU A 121 -19.20 6.30 5.81
N SER A 122 -18.01 6.47 6.38
CA SER A 122 -17.48 5.57 7.41
C SER A 122 -18.03 5.93 8.79
N LEU A 123 -18.34 4.90 9.58
CA LEU A 123 -18.88 5.03 10.94
C LEU A 123 -17.86 4.48 11.93
N LEU A 124 -17.60 5.23 13.00
CA LEU A 124 -16.72 4.81 14.08
C LEU A 124 -17.47 4.71 15.39
N ARG A 125 -17.16 3.67 16.18
CA ARG A 125 -17.61 3.55 17.54
C ARG A 125 -17.01 4.65 18.40
N LEU A 126 -17.83 5.19 19.31
CA LEU A 126 -17.42 6.24 20.23
C LEU A 126 -16.22 5.83 21.08
N SER A 127 -16.11 4.56 21.45
CA SER A 127 -14.98 4.04 22.24
C SER A 127 -13.63 4.21 21.54
N GLU A 128 -13.55 3.90 20.25
CA GLU A 128 -12.32 4.01 19.45
C GLU A 128 -12.04 5.48 19.08
N ALA A 129 -13.07 6.20 18.65
CA ALA A 129 -12.96 7.63 18.34
C ALA A 129 -12.60 8.47 19.57
N GLY A 130 -13.00 8.03 20.76
CA GLY A 130 -12.69 8.65 22.04
C GLY A 130 -11.19 8.58 22.38
N ILE A 131 -10.50 7.48 22.04
CA ILE A 131 -9.04 7.36 22.23
C ILE A 131 -8.34 8.46 21.43
N LEU A 132 -8.71 8.61 20.16
CA LEU A 132 -8.19 9.60 19.24
C LEU A 132 -8.65 11.04 19.55
N GLY A 133 -9.65 11.22 20.43
CA GLY A 133 -10.26 12.51 20.73
C GLY A 133 -10.93 13.16 19.51
N LEU A 134 -11.48 12.37 18.58
CA LEU A 134 -12.02 12.88 17.31
C LEU A 134 -13.20 13.85 17.49
N THR A 135 -13.94 13.74 18.59
CA THR A 135 -15.05 14.64 18.92
C THR A 135 -14.62 16.09 19.11
N ASN A 136 -13.32 16.36 19.27
CA ASN A 136 -12.75 17.71 19.31
C ASN A 136 -12.60 18.37 17.92
N TYR A 137 -12.88 17.64 16.83
CA TYR A 137 -12.70 18.11 15.45
C TYR A 137 -14.01 18.03 14.64
N PRO A 138 -15.10 18.70 15.07
CA PRO A 138 -16.35 18.72 14.32
C PRO A 138 -16.17 19.45 12.97
N ALA A 139 -16.76 18.90 11.90
CA ALA A 139 -16.58 19.41 10.53
C ALA A 139 -17.88 19.85 9.86
N GLY A 140 -19.00 19.14 10.08
CA GLY A 140 -20.26 19.42 9.43
C GLY A 140 -21.43 18.62 10.01
N GLN A 141 -22.65 18.97 9.62
CA GLN A 141 -23.87 18.23 10.00
C GLN A 141 -24.61 17.78 8.75
N ILE A 142 -25.04 16.52 8.72
CA ILE A 142 -25.74 15.95 7.57
C ILE A 142 -26.77 14.91 8.01
N SER A 143 -27.81 14.74 7.20
CA SER A 143 -28.87 13.78 7.48
C SER A 143 -28.40 12.40 7.07
N VAL A 144 -28.38 11.46 8.02
CA VAL A 144 -27.93 10.09 7.80
C VAL A 144 -29.06 9.14 8.16
N SER A 145 -29.31 8.14 7.31
CA SER A 145 -30.32 7.11 7.53
C SER A 145 -29.77 5.74 7.14
N GLY A 146 -30.12 4.71 7.91
CA GLY A 146 -30.06 3.33 7.43
C GLY A 146 -31.19 3.01 6.45
N ILE A 147 -31.11 1.87 5.77
CA ILE A 147 -32.16 1.42 4.84
C ILE A 147 -33.48 1.26 5.60
N GLY A 148 -34.53 1.97 5.15
CA GLY A 148 -35.86 1.92 5.76
C GLY A 148 -35.99 2.69 7.09
N ALA A 149 -34.91 3.30 7.60
CA ALA A 149 -34.95 4.11 8.81
C ALA A 149 -35.28 5.58 8.49
N GLN A 150 -35.85 6.29 9.46
CA GLN A 150 -36.01 7.73 9.35
C GLN A 150 -34.64 8.43 9.40
N PRO A 151 -34.39 9.43 8.54
CA PRO A 151 -33.16 10.21 8.59
C PRO A 151 -33.01 10.96 9.91
N GLN A 152 -31.78 11.00 10.40
CA GLN A 152 -31.41 11.71 11.62
C GLN A 152 -30.26 12.67 11.32
N MET A 153 -30.32 13.87 11.92
CA MET A 153 -29.24 14.84 11.79
C MET A 153 -28.04 14.39 12.62
N ARG A 154 -26.88 14.18 11.97
CA ARG A 154 -25.65 13.70 12.60
C ARG A 154 -24.53 14.72 12.45
N GLN A 155 -23.74 14.89 13.51
CA GLN A 155 -22.49 15.66 13.50
C GLN A 155 -21.38 14.77 12.96
N LEU A 156 -20.64 15.26 11.97
CA LEU A 156 -19.47 14.59 11.41
C LEU A 156 -18.18 15.19 11.96
N PHE A 157 -17.13 14.37 12.00
CA PHE A 157 -15.83 14.70 12.57
C PHE A 157 -14.68 14.36 11.61
N CYS A 158 -13.63 15.16 11.63
CA CYS A 158 -12.46 14.95 10.78
C CYS A 158 -11.63 13.76 11.26
N ALA A 159 -11.20 12.90 10.34
CA ALA A 159 -10.27 11.80 10.62
C ALA A 159 -9.37 11.51 9.41
N PHE A 160 -8.23 10.88 9.66
CA PHE A 160 -7.40 10.28 8.62
C PHE A 160 -7.44 8.76 8.72
N PHE A 161 -7.60 8.09 7.58
CA PHE A 161 -7.54 6.64 7.43
C PHE A 161 -6.30 6.29 6.62
N GLN A 162 -5.49 5.36 7.11
CA GLN A 162 -4.29 4.87 6.44
C GLN A 162 -4.50 3.41 6.02
N LEU A 163 -4.55 3.19 4.71
CA LEU A 163 -4.84 1.88 4.13
C LEU A 163 -4.08 1.70 2.81
N ALA A 164 -3.56 0.50 2.57
CA ALA A 164 -2.70 0.19 1.42
C ALA A 164 -1.61 1.27 1.15
N GLY A 165 -1.09 1.87 2.23
CA GLY A 165 -0.10 2.94 2.23
C GLY A 165 -0.52 4.26 1.56
N GLN A 166 -1.82 4.51 1.45
CA GLN A 166 -2.40 5.82 1.18
C GLN A 166 -3.02 6.39 2.47
N SER A 167 -3.06 7.71 2.59
CA SER A 167 -3.73 8.43 3.68
C SER A 167 -4.93 9.18 3.12
N ILE A 168 -6.11 8.93 3.68
CA ILE A 168 -7.37 9.50 3.21
C ILE A 168 -7.93 10.38 4.32
N PHE A 169 -8.10 11.67 4.03
CA PHE A 169 -8.84 12.57 4.90
C PHE A 169 -10.33 12.37 4.63
N THR A 170 -11.11 12.05 5.66
CA THR A 170 -12.57 11.87 5.53
C THR A 170 -13.31 12.47 6.73
N LEU A 171 -14.63 12.55 6.61
CA LEU A 171 -15.55 12.91 7.67
C LEU A 171 -16.29 11.66 8.15
N VAL A 172 -16.17 11.34 9.42
CA VAL A 172 -16.79 10.15 10.03
C VAL A 172 -18.00 10.52 10.89
N ASP A 173 -18.98 9.64 10.89
CA ASP A 173 -20.09 9.67 11.86
C ASP A 173 -19.71 8.81 13.07
N ILE A 174 -19.61 9.44 14.24
CA ILE A 174 -19.21 8.77 15.49
C ILE A 174 -20.47 8.41 16.26
N ARG A 175 -20.57 7.14 16.66
CA ARG A 175 -21.78 6.58 17.26
C ARG A 175 -21.49 5.72 18.48
N ASP A 176 -22.35 5.82 19.48
CA ASP A 176 -22.39 4.96 20.67
C ASP A 176 -23.51 3.90 20.58
N ASP A 177 -24.34 3.96 19.53
CA ASP A 177 -25.48 3.08 19.26
C ASP A 177 -25.16 1.99 18.22
N ILE A 178 -23.88 1.69 17.97
CA ILE A 178 -23.42 0.65 17.03
C ILE A 178 -22.39 -0.28 17.69
N ASP A 179 -22.42 -1.55 17.32
CA ASP A 179 -21.51 -2.58 17.84
C ASP A 179 -20.27 -2.79 16.95
N GLU A 180 -20.33 -2.36 15.69
CA GLU A 180 -19.27 -2.47 14.70
C GLU A 180 -18.94 -1.13 14.04
N ASN A 181 -17.69 -0.99 13.60
CA ASN A 181 -17.31 0.11 12.70
C ASN A 181 -17.67 -0.24 11.26
N ILE A 182 -17.94 0.78 10.46
CA ILE A 182 -18.22 0.63 9.03
C ILE A 182 -17.18 1.42 8.24
N LEU A 183 -16.54 0.76 7.27
CA LEU A 183 -15.73 1.41 6.25
C LEU A 183 -16.63 1.63 5.02
N GLY A 184 -16.97 2.90 4.79
CA GLY A 184 -17.88 3.31 3.72
C GLY A 184 -17.16 3.70 2.43
N ARG A 185 -17.96 4.07 1.43
CA ARG A 185 -17.47 4.46 0.09
C ARG A 185 -16.58 5.71 0.10
N ASP A 186 -16.70 6.58 1.10
CA ASP A 186 -15.82 7.74 1.33
C ASP A 186 -14.34 7.37 1.46
N VAL A 187 -14.04 6.20 2.04
CA VAL A 187 -12.69 5.64 2.14
C VAL A 187 -12.46 4.57 1.08
N LEU A 188 -13.43 3.67 0.88
CA LEU A 188 -13.25 2.49 0.04
C LEU A 188 -13.05 2.80 -1.45
N ASN A 189 -13.65 3.87 -1.98
CA ASN A 189 -13.56 4.21 -3.41
C ASN A 189 -12.18 4.72 -3.84
N TRP A 190 -11.26 4.97 -2.91
CA TRP A 190 -9.85 5.27 -3.20
C TRP A 190 -9.04 4.05 -3.64
N PHE A 191 -9.60 2.85 -3.45
CA PHE A 191 -8.89 1.58 -3.66
C PHE A 191 -9.60 0.67 -4.64
N ARG A 192 -8.85 -0.30 -5.16
CA ARG A 192 -9.42 -1.48 -5.79
C ARG A 192 -9.72 -2.53 -4.71
N LEU A 193 -10.97 -2.98 -4.66
CA LEU A 193 -11.42 -4.03 -3.74
C LEU A 193 -11.59 -5.36 -4.46
N THR A 194 -11.18 -6.45 -3.80
CA THR A 194 -11.53 -7.83 -4.19
C THR A 194 -12.04 -8.56 -2.96
N LEU A 195 -13.30 -8.98 -3.01
CA LEU A 195 -14.00 -9.66 -1.93
C LEU A 195 -14.52 -11.01 -2.45
N SER A 196 -14.10 -12.11 -1.84
CA SER A 196 -14.59 -13.46 -2.15
C SER A 196 -14.71 -14.29 -0.87
N ALA A 197 -15.94 -14.48 -0.40
CA ALA A 197 -16.22 -15.29 0.79
C ALA A 197 -15.81 -16.75 0.59
N GLN A 198 -16.01 -17.29 -0.62
CA GLN A 198 -15.68 -18.67 -0.97
C GLN A 198 -14.18 -18.94 -0.89
N GLU A 199 -13.35 -17.95 -1.25
CA GLU A 199 -11.90 -18.04 -1.18
C GLU A 199 -11.32 -17.48 0.12
N ASN A 200 -12.18 -17.02 1.05
CA ASN A 200 -11.80 -16.23 2.23
C ASN A 200 -10.82 -15.09 1.89
N LEU A 201 -11.12 -14.37 0.82
CA LEU A 201 -10.26 -13.33 0.26
C LEU A 201 -10.89 -11.96 0.49
N VAL A 202 -10.22 -11.12 1.27
CA VAL A 202 -10.44 -9.69 1.32
C VAL A 202 -9.13 -9.00 0.97
N ARG A 203 -9.11 -8.28 -0.15
CA ARG A 203 -7.93 -7.57 -0.63
C ARG A 203 -8.27 -6.13 -1.02
N VAL A 204 -7.46 -5.21 -0.54
CA VAL A 204 -7.50 -3.79 -0.87
C VAL A 204 -6.17 -3.36 -1.47
N GLU A 205 -6.20 -2.82 -2.68
CA GLU A 205 -5.01 -2.38 -3.42
C GLU A 205 -5.07 -0.89 -3.74
N GLY A 206 -3.97 -0.18 -3.55
CA GLY A 206 -3.82 1.20 -4.05
C GLY A 206 -3.92 1.25 -5.58
N VAL A 207 -4.60 2.27 -6.10
CA VAL A 207 -4.73 2.56 -7.55
C VAL A 207 -3.56 3.39 -8.05
#